data_AF-A0AAU4SWB1-F1
#
_entry.id   AF-A0AAU4SWB1-F1
#
_cell.length_a   1.000
_cell.length_b   1.000
_cell.length_c   1.000
_cell.angle_alpha   90.00
_cell.angle_beta   90.00
_cell.angle_gamma   90.00
#
_symmetry.space_group_name_H-M   'P 1'
#
loop_
_entity.id
_entity.type
_entity.pdbx_description
1 polymer ?
#
loop_
_entity_poly.entity_id
_entity_poly.type
_entity_poly.pdbx_seq_one_letter_code
_entity_poly.pdbx_strand_id
1 'polypeptide(L)'
;MAHRDPPGIIAPHIPADAYRRAEATGQPVVIVVHTTDQSGRPLRNYLFPLAIAGAGAMGVFGLVAAFVALLDFAAHTAIAIGSVAGPLGIGGITLRLARPKH
;
A
#
# COMPACT_ATOMS: atom_id res chain seq x y z
N MET A 1 -47.48 -15.49 -7.61
CA MET A 1 -46.74 -15.25 -6.35
C MET A 1 -45.27 -15.48 -6.64
N ALA A 2 -44.44 -14.44 -6.59
CA ALA A 2 -43.01 -14.56 -6.81
C ALA A 2 -42.37 -15.11 -5.52
N HIS A 3 -41.93 -16.37 -5.56
CA HIS A 3 -41.12 -16.95 -4.50
C HIS A 3 -39.78 -16.22 -4.50
N ARG A 4 -39.42 -15.59 -3.39
CA ARG A 4 -38.15 -14.90 -3.23
C ARG A 4 -37.22 -15.86 -2.52
N ASP A 5 -36.13 -16.24 -3.18
CA ASP A 5 -35.18 -17.20 -2.64
C ASP A 5 -34.53 -16.65 -1.35
N PRO A 6 -34.52 -17.43 -0.26
CA PRO A 6 -33.92 -17.02 1.00
C PRO A 6 -32.38 -16.91 0.86
N PRO A 7 -31.74 -15.95 1.53
CA PRO A 7 -30.29 -15.77 1.44
C PRO A 7 -29.56 -16.94 2.10
N GLY A 8 -28.86 -17.76 1.30
CA GLY A 8 -28.07 -18.90 1.76
C GLY A 8 -27.56 -19.75 0.60
N ILE A 9 -26.70 -20.73 0.89
CA ILE A 9 -26.35 -21.80 -0.06
C ILE A 9 -27.63 -22.63 -0.24
N ILE A 10 -28.36 -22.34 -1.31
CA ILE A 10 -29.53 -23.12 -1.72
C ILE A 10 -28.98 -24.34 -2.47
N ALA A 11 -29.34 -25.54 -2.00
CA ALA A 11 -29.10 -26.76 -2.77
C ALA A 11 -29.80 -26.61 -4.14
N PRO A 12 -29.15 -26.98 -5.26
CA PRO A 12 -29.72 -26.78 -6.59
C PRO A 12 -31.16 -27.26 -6.67
N HIS A 13 -32.06 -26.39 -7.12
CA HIS A 13 -33.43 -26.81 -7.41
C HIS A 13 -33.35 -27.91 -8.48
N ILE A 14 -34.05 -29.01 -8.26
CA ILE A 14 -34.21 -30.06 -9.27
C ILE A 14 -35.72 -30.20 -9.50
N PRO A 15 -36.23 -29.91 -10.70
CA PRO A 15 -37.66 -29.99 -10.97
C PRO A 15 -38.15 -31.44 -10.84
N ALA A 16 -39.33 -31.63 -10.25
CA ALA A 16 -39.92 -32.96 -10.01
C ALA A 16 -40.08 -33.80 -11.29
N ASP A 17 -40.27 -33.14 -12.43
CA ASP A 17 -40.40 -33.79 -13.74
C ASP A 17 -39.10 -34.47 -14.20
N ALA A 18 -37.94 -34.00 -13.71
CA ALA A 18 -36.67 -34.67 -13.96
C ALA A 18 -36.62 -36.05 -13.31
N TYR A 19 -37.12 -36.18 -12.08
CA TYR A 19 -37.23 -37.46 -11.39
C TYR A 19 -38.27 -38.38 -12.06
N ARG A 20 -39.45 -37.84 -12.40
CA ARG A 20 -40.50 -38.63 -13.08
C ARG A 20 -40.05 -39.15 -14.45
N ARG A 21 -39.31 -38.35 -15.21
CA ARG A 21 -38.75 -38.79 -16.49
C ARG A 21 -37.70 -39.88 -16.29
N ALA A 22 -36.81 -39.74 -15.31
CA ALA A 22 -35.80 -40.74 -15.00
C ALA A 22 -36.41 -42.09 -14.58
N GLU A 23 -37.47 -42.06 -13.77
CA GLU A 23 -38.21 -43.26 -13.37
C GLU A 23 -38.89 -43.95 -14.57
N ALA A 24 -39.47 -43.16 -15.49
CA ALA A 24 -40.15 -43.69 -16.68
C ALA A 24 -39.20 -44.23 -17.76
N THR A 25 -37.97 -43.70 -17.85
CA THR A 25 -37.02 -44.01 -18.94
C THR A 25 -35.82 -44.82 -18.50
N GLY A 26 -35.63 -45.01 -17.19
CA GLY A 26 -34.44 -45.67 -16.62
C GLY A 26 -33.14 -44.88 -16.80
N GLN A 27 -33.21 -43.62 -17.27
CA GLN A 27 -32.03 -42.79 -17.48
C GLN A 27 -31.60 -42.09 -16.18
N PRO A 28 -30.28 -42.03 -15.89
CA PRO A 28 -29.78 -41.40 -14.66
C PRO A 28 -29.92 -39.87 -14.69
N VAL A 29 -30.28 -39.28 -13.55
CA VAL A 29 -30.26 -37.82 -13.36
C VAL A 29 -28.87 -37.40 -12.88
N VAL A 30 -28.11 -36.70 -13.73
CA VAL A 30 -26.79 -36.15 -13.37
C VAL A 30 -26.95 -34.68 -12.99
N ILE A 31 -26.63 -34.36 -11.73
CA ILE A 31 -26.70 -33.00 -11.20
C ILE A 31 -25.27 -32.45 -11.14
N VAL A 32 -24.93 -31.55 -12.05
CA VAL A 32 -23.66 -30.83 -12.02
C VAL A 32 -23.86 -29.53 -11.24
N VAL A 33 -23.34 -29.49 -10.02
CA VAL A 33 -23.31 -28.27 -9.23
C VAL A 33 -22.08 -27.48 -9.64
N HIS A 34 -22.28 -26.46 -10.48
CA HIS A 34 -21.24 -25.46 -10.68
C HIS A 34 -21.13 -24.64 -9.39
N THR A 35 -20.25 -25.04 -8.50
CA THR A 35 -19.78 -24.11 -7.48
C THR A 35 -19.06 -23.01 -8.25
N THR A 36 -19.62 -21.80 -8.25
CA THR A 36 -18.81 -20.61 -8.53
C THR A 36 -17.88 -20.48 -7.34
N ASP A 37 -16.81 -21.26 -7.38
CA ASP A 37 -15.74 -21.14 -6.42
C ASP A 37 -15.14 -19.76 -6.67
N GLN A 38 -15.53 -18.80 -5.85
CA GLN A 38 -14.93 -17.47 -5.79
C GLN A 38 -13.52 -17.59 -5.18
N SER A 39 -12.78 -18.65 -5.51
CA SER A 39 -11.41 -18.92 -5.08
C SER A 39 -10.38 -18.15 -5.91
N GLY A 40 -10.84 -17.40 -6.92
CA GLY A 40 -10.08 -16.33 -7.53
C GLY A 40 -9.76 -15.26 -6.48
N ARG A 41 -8.61 -15.40 -5.81
CA ARG A 41 -8.11 -14.43 -4.83
C ARG A 41 -8.24 -13.02 -5.44
N PRO A 42 -8.99 -12.11 -4.81
CA PRO A 42 -9.23 -10.80 -5.40
C PRO A 42 -7.88 -10.09 -5.60
N LEU A 43 -7.62 -9.60 -6.81
CA LEU A 43 -6.39 -8.89 -7.19
C LEU A 43 -6.00 -7.80 -6.18
N ARG A 44 -7.02 -7.21 -5.53
CA ARG A 44 -6.92 -6.26 -4.42
C ARG A 44 -6.03 -6.73 -3.27
N ASN A 45 -5.98 -8.04 -2.96
CA ASN A 45 -5.11 -8.58 -1.91
C ASN A 45 -3.62 -8.46 -2.24
N TYR A 46 -3.26 -8.36 -3.52
CA TYR A 46 -1.87 -8.19 -3.96
C TYR A 46 -1.52 -6.72 -4.17
N LEU A 47 -2.48 -5.91 -4.62
CA LEU A 47 -2.27 -4.47 -4.84
C LEU A 47 -2.14 -3.67 -3.54
N PHE A 48 -2.84 -4.08 -2.48
CA PHE A 48 -2.83 -3.39 -1.20
C PHE A 48 -1.43 -3.32 -0.54
N PRO A 49 -0.68 -4.42 -0.37
CA PRO A 49 0.67 -4.36 0.21
C PRO A 49 1.64 -3.60 -0.70
N LEU A 50 1.50 -3.70 -2.02
CA LEU A 50 2.33 -2.96 -2.97
C LEU A 50 2.12 -1.44 -2.83
N ALA A 51 0.87 -1.01 -2.70
CA ALA A 51 0.54 0.40 -2.47
C ALA A 51 1.13 0.93 -1.16
N ILE A 52 1.07 0.14 -0.08
CA ILE A 52 1.66 0.51 1.22
C ILE A 52 3.18 0.62 1.12
N ALA A 53 3.84 -0.36 0.49
CA ALA A 53 5.28 -0.34 0.30
C ALA A 53 5.72 0.86 -0.56
N GLY A 54 4.99 1.14 -1.64
CA GLY A 54 5.26 2.29 -2.51
C GLY A 54 5.10 3.63 -1.79
N ALA A 55 4.03 3.79 -0.99
CA ALA A 55 3.81 4.99 -0.21
C ALA A 55 4.91 5.20 0.85
N GLY A 56 5.33 4.13 1.52
CA GLY A 56 6.43 4.17 2.50
C GLY A 56 7.75 4.59 1.87
N ALA A 57 8.10 3.99 0.72
CA ALA A 57 9.32 4.34 -0.01
C ALA A 57 9.32 5.81 -0.45
N MET A 58 8.23 6.27 -1.07
CA MET A 58 8.06 7.68 -1.46
C MET A 58 8.17 8.62 -0.26
N GLY A 59 7.59 8.27 0.89
CA GLY A 59 7.70 9.04 2.12
C GLY A 59 9.14 9.16 2.63
N VAL A 60 9.91 8.06 2.63
CA VAL A 60 11.32 8.07 3.05
C VAL A 60 12.17 8.89 2.08
N PHE A 61 11.99 8.72 0.78
CA PHE A 61 12.70 9.54 -0.21
C PHE A 61 12.37 11.02 -0.08
N GLY A 62 11.10 11.36 0.16
CA GLY A 62 10.67 12.74 0.43
C GLY A 62 11.33 13.31 1.70
N LEU A 63 11.42 12.54 2.77
CA LEU A 63 12.07 12.96 4.01
C LEU A 63 13.57 13.19 3.82
N VAL A 64 14.26 12.29 3.11
CA VAL A 64 15.68 12.45 2.77
C VAL A 64 15.89 13.68 1.90
N ALA A 65 15.05 13.87 0.87
CA ALA A 65 15.14 15.04 0.00
C ALA A 65 14.92 16.36 0.77
N ALA A 66 13.93 16.40 1.66
CA ALA A 66 13.67 17.56 2.52
C ALA A 66 14.85 17.83 3.47
N PHE A 67 15.44 16.77 4.05
CA PHE A 67 16.61 16.90 4.92
C PHE A 67 17.82 17.47 4.18
N VAL A 68 18.11 16.95 2.97
CA VAL A 68 19.19 17.47 2.13
C VAL A 68 18.93 18.92 1.73
N ALA A 69 17.69 19.26 1.34
CA ALA A 69 17.34 20.64 0.99
C ALA A 69 17.53 21.60 2.18
N LEU A 70 17.20 21.17 3.40
CA LEU A 70 17.39 21.96 4.60
C LEU A 70 18.88 22.18 4.91
N LEU A 71 19.70 21.13 4.78
CA LEU A 71 21.15 21.21 4.94
C LEU A 71 21.79 22.11 3.88
N ASP A 72 21.37 21.98 2.63
CA ASP A 72 21.88 22.80 1.52
C ASP A 72 21.55 24.28 1.73
N PHE A 73 20.30 24.58 2.14
CA PHE A 73 19.90 25.94 2.49
C PHE A 73 20.71 26.50 3.67
N ALA A 74 20.94 25.70 4.71
CA ALA A 74 21.75 26.09 5.86
C ALA A 74 23.22 26.35 5.47
N ALA A 75 23.81 25.47 4.65
CA ALA A 75 25.17 25.61 4.15
C ALA A 75 25.32 26.86 3.27
N HIS A 76 24.40 27.08 2.33
CA HIS A 76 24.38 28.28 1.50
C HIS A 76 24.27 29.55 2.35
N THR A 77 23.44 29.55 3.38
CA THR A 77 23.31 30.67 4.30
C THR A 77 24.59 30.91 5.09
N ALA A 78 25.20 29.84 5.63
CA ALA A 78 26.46 29.94 6.37
C ALA A 78 27.61 30.45 5.49
N ILE A 79 27.72 29.97 4.25
CA ILE A 79 28.70 30.44 3.27
C ILE A 79 28.40 31.88 2.87
N ALA A 80 27.15 32.26 2.63
CA ALA A 80 26.78 33.63 2.31
C ALA A 80 27.18 34.60 3.43
N ILE A 81 26.85 34.27 4.69
CA ILE A 81 27.26 35.08 5.85
C ILE A 81 28.79 35.07 6.00
N GLY A 82 29.46 33.93 5.83
CA GLY A 82 30.93 33.80 5.90
C GLY A 82 31.67 34.58 4.82
N SER A 83 31.13 34.61 3.62
CA SER A 83 31.69 35.35 2.49
C SER A 83 31.57 36.86 2.67
N VAL A 84 30.51 37.33 3.34
CA VAL A 84 30.27 38.75 3.63
C VAL A 84 31.04 39.21 4.88
N ALA A 85 31.31 38.31 5.83
CA ALA A 85 31.83 38.69 7.14
C ALA A 85 33.31 38.31 7.40
N GLY A 86 34.04 37.78 6.42
CA GLY A 86 35.42 37.31 6.63
C GLY A 86 35.48 36.10 7.59
N PRO A 87 36.67 35.59 7.99
CA PRO A 87 36.77 34.39 8.82
C PRO A 87 36.02 34.60 10.14
N LEU A 88 34.84 33.97 10.20
CA LEU A 88 33.70 34.45 10.96
C LEU A 88 33.80 34.12 12.44
N GLY A 89 34.31 35.07 13.22
CA GLY A 89 33.95 35.19 14.62
C GLY A 89 32.55 35.74 14.80
N ILE A 90 31.54 34.86 14.87
CA ILE A 90 30.21 35.22 15.39
C ILE A 90 30.03 34.53 16.74
N GLY A 91 29.86 35.35 17.79
CA GLY A 91 29.56 34.91 19.15
C GLY A 91 30.74 34.87 20.12
N GLY A 92 31.92 35.43 19.78
CA GLY A 92 33.07 35.49 20.69
C GLY A 92 33.76 34.15 20.98
N ILE A 93 33.38 33.08 20.30
CA ILE A 93 33.90 31.71 20.52
C ILE A 93 34.72 31.16 19.36
N THR A 94 35.15 32.00 18.42
CA THR A 94 36.10 31.55 17.39
C THR A 94 37.52 31.69 17.89
N LEU A 95 38.11 30.54 18.16
CA LEU A 95 39.55 30.32 18.06
C LEU A 95 40.43 31.17 19.01
N ARG A 96 40.12 31.18 20.31
CA ARG A 96 41.14 31.49 21.33
C ARG A 96 42.14 30.35 21.57
N LEU A 97 42.26 29.40 20.64
CA LEU A 97 43.27 28.34 20.68
C LEU A 97 44.66 28.79 20.18
N ALA A 98 44.80 29.97 19.60
CA ALA A 98 46.08 30.52 19.13
C ALA A 98 46.65 31.59 20.08
N ARG A 99 46.63 31.36 21.40
CA ARG A 99 47.35 32.21 22.36
C ARG A 99 48.80 31.72 22.46
N PRO A 100 49.82 32.43 21.94
CA PRO A 100 51.20 32.10 22.28
C PRO A 100 51.43 32.47 23.74
N LYS A 101 51.98 31.52 24.51
CA LYS A 101 52.40 31.74 25.89
C LYS A 101 53.78 32.43 25.83
N HIS A 102 53.76 33.75 25.94
CA HIS A 102 54.91 34.52 26.37
C HIS A 102 54.43 35.57 27.37
#